data_AF-A0A8J6Y6A2-F1
#
_entry.id   AF-A0A8J6Y6A2-F1
#
_cell.length_a   1.000
_cell.length_b   1.000
_cell.length_c   1.000
_cell.angle_alpha   90.00
_cell.angle_beta   90.00
_cell.angle_gamma   90.00
#
_symmetry.space_group_name_H-M   'P 1'
#
loop_
_entity.id
_entity.type
_entity.pdbx_description
1 polymer ?
#
loop_
_entity_poly.entity_id
_entity_poly.type
_entity_poly.pdbx_seq_one_letter_code
_entity_poly.pdbx_strand_id
1 'polypeptide(L)'
;MTFTTPNEYALESRSLSYNVPRMLVCSILPPMHLNAFSTLNITHFAIRCGFGVVSIETPGKMDVEMLEMQKENLNNDLAKRIVSLEDSDKELVQEILSSTGASSHMRCVLKKL
;
A
#
# COMPACT_ATOMS: atom_id res chain seq x y z
N MET A 1 14.25 1.55 -15.65
CA MET A 1 13.86 2.60 -14.68
C MET A 1 13.31 1.89 -13.47
N THR A 2 13.76 2.25 -12.27
CA THR A 2 13.25 1.69 -11.03
C THR A 2 12.73 2.85 -10.18
N PHE A 3 11.52 2.74 -9.66
CA PHE A 3 10.97 3.72 -8.74
C PHE A 3 10.08 3.04 -7.71
N THR A 4 9.81 3.76 -6.63
CA THR A 4 8.92 3.33 -5.57
C THR A 4 7.82 4.37 -5.39
N THR A 5 6.64 3.92 -4.98
CA THR A 5 5.48 4.78 -4.77
C THR A 5 4.53 4.10 -3.79
N PRO A 6 3.70 4.85 -3.04
CA PRO A 6 2.64 4.24 -2.25
C PRO A 6 1.67 3.42 -3.11
N ASN A 7 1.15 2.33 -2.54
CA ASN A 7 0.14 1.47 -3.14
C ASN A 7 -1.25 1.83 -2.60
N GLU A 8 -2.14 2.31 -3.47
CA GLU A 8 -3.52 2.61 -3.10
C GLU A 8 -4.28 1.37 -2.57
N TYR A 9 -3.94 0.18 -3.05
CA TYR A 9 -4.60 -1.07 -2.65
C TYR A 9 -4.07 -1.66 -1.35
N ALA A 10 -3.18 -0.96 -0.67
CA ALA A 10 -2.69 -1.40 0.61
C ALA A 10 -3.78 -1.50 1.67
N LEU A 11 -3.67 -2.50 2.54
CA LEU A 11 -4.63 -2.71 3.62
C LEU A 11 -4.77 -1.46 4.51
N GLU A 12 -3.66 -0.82 4.87
CA GLU A 12 -3.64 0.43 5.64
C GLU A 12 -4.48 1.52 4.96
N SER A 13 -4.21 1.79 3.69
CA SER A 13 -4.82 2.91 2.97
C SER A 13 -6.33 2.72 2.78
N ARG A 14 -6.80 1.46 2.73
CA ARG A 14 -8.22 1.11 2.64
C ARG A 14 -8.93 1.01 3.99
N SER A 15 -8.18 0.94 5.09
CA SER A 15 -8.73 0.76 6.45
C SER A 15 -8.81 2.07 7.25
N LEU A 16 -8.30 3.15 6.69
CA LEU A 16 -8.32 4.48 7.27
C LEU A 16 -9.41 5.36 6.65
N SER A 17 -10.00 6.20 7.50
CA SER A 17 -10.96 7.21 7.06
C SER A 17 -10.31 8.28 6.17
N TYR A 18 -11.14 9.11 5.55
CA TYR A 18 -10.68 10.12 4.58
C TYR A 18 -9.83 11.22 5.23
N ASN A 19 -10.23 11.74 6.39
CA ASN A 19 -9.57 12.85 7.09
C ASN A 19 -8.75 12.41 8.30
N VAL A 20 -7.86 11.43 8.15
CA VAL A 20 -6.96 10.98 9.24
C VAL A 20 -5.51 11.00 8.77
N PRO A 21 -4.53 11.19 9.67
CA PRO A 21 -3.12 11.13 9.31
C PRO A 21 -2.77 9.78 8.66
N ARG A 22 -2.11 9.80 7.50
CA ARG A 22 -1.71 8.60 6.74
C ARG A 22 -0.21 8.53 6.60
N MET A 23 0.47 7.64 7.33
CA MET A 23 1.94 7.71 7.47
C MET A 23 2.72 7.73 6.14
N LEU A 24 2.26 7.01 5.12
CA LEU A 24 2.91 6.96 3.81
C LEU A 24 2.18 7.75 2.71
N VAL A 25 0.89 8.02 2.90
CA VAL A 25 0.02 8.54 1.84
C VAL A 25 -0.54 9.92 2.18
N CYS A 26 0.04 10.59 3.19
CA CYS A 26 -0.31 11.95 3.60
C CYS A 26 -0.38 12.90 2.40
N SER A 27 0.46 12.73 1.37
CA SER A 27 0.58 13.62 0.20
C SER A 27 -0.25 13.22 -1.03
N ILE A 28 -0.93 12.07 -1.02
CA ILE A 28 -1.60 11.51 -2.21
C ILE A 28 -3.09 11.27 -1.98
N LEU A 29 -3.54 11.09 -0.73
CA LEU A 29 -4.94 10.89 -0.37
C LEU A 29 -5.46 12.06 0.51
N PRO A 30 -6.78 12.31 0.52
CA PRO A 30 -7.28 13.68 0.33
C PRO A 30 -7.14 14.67 1.52
N PRO A 31 -7.19 16.00 1.26
CA PRO A 31 -7.57 16.70 0.02
C PRO A 31 -6.34 17.02 -0.83
N MET A 32 -5.75 16.03 -1.51
CA MET A 32 -4.64 16.25 -2.43
C MET A 32 -4.87 15.50 -3.76
N HIS A 33 -4.53 16.20 -4.82
CA HIS A 33 -5.17 16.16 -6.15
C HIS A 33 -4.67 15.08 -7.12
N LEU A 34 -4.03 14.01 -6.64
CA LEU A 34 -3.47 12.96 -7.50
C LEU A 34 -4.02 11.59 -7.10
N ASN A 35 -4.62 10.87 -8.06
CA ASN A 35 -4.95 9.46 -7.87
C ASN A 35 -3.66 8.70 -7.54
N ALA A 36 -3.67 7.93 -6.46
CA ALA A 36 -2.54 7.11 -6.08
C ALA A 36 -2.30 6.00 -7.12
N PHE A 37 -1.04 5.57 -7.23
CA PHE A 37 -0.74 4.39 -8.02
C PHE A 37 -1.12 3.13 -7.26
N SER A 38 -1.53 2.10 -8.00
CA SER A 38 -1.84 0.77 -7.52
C SER A 38 -1.10 -0.26 -8.36
N THR A 39 -1.04 -1.49 -7.84
CA THR A 39 -0.45 -2.62 -8.56
C THR A 39 -1.12 -2.91 -9.91
N LEU A 40 -2.33 -2.39 -10.14
CA LEU A 40 -3.04 -2.50 -11.43
C LEU A 40 -2.81 -1.29 -12.33
N ASN A 41 -3.01 -0.06 -11.82
CA ASN A 41 -3.00 1.13 -12.67
C ASN A 41 -1.59 1.55 -13.13
N ILE A 42 -0.54 1.10 -12.43
CA ILE A 42 0.84 1.48 -12.76
C ILE A 42 1.31 0.92 -14.10
N THR A 43 0.78 -0.24 -14.49
CA THR A 43 1.02 -0.85 -15.80
C THR A 43 0.49 0.04 -16.93
N HIS A 44 -0.70 0.60 -16.76
CA HIS A 44 -1.28 1.51 -17.74
C HIS A 44 -0.45 2.78 -17.89
N PHE A 45 0.03 3.35 -16.77
CA PHE A 45 0.94 4.49 -16.79
C PHE A 45 2.25 4.16 -17.53
N ALA A 46 2.89 3.04 -17.21
CA ALA A 46 4.14 2.62 -17.83
C ALA A 46 4.02 2.50 -19.36
N ILE A 47 2.98 1.83 -19.85
CA ILE A 47 2.74 1.64 -21.29
C ILE A 47 2.57 2.98 -22.00
N ARG A 48 1.83 3.92 -21.41
CA ARG A 48 1.59 5.26 -21.98
C ARG A 48 2.86 6.11 -22.03
N CYS A 49 3.83 5.83 -21.18
CA CYS A 49 5.14 6.46 -21.17
C CYS A 49 6.17 5.75 -22.08
N GLY A 50 5.80 4.70 -22.82
CA GLY A 50 6.73 3.96 -23.69
C GLY A 50 7.61 2.96 -22.94
N PHE A 51 7.15 2.47 -21.79
CA PHE A 51 7.82 1.45 -21.00
C PHE A 51 7.00 0.17 -20.90
N GLY A 52 7.69 -0.97 -20.87
CA GLY A 52 7.15 -2.25 -20.41
C GLY A 52 7.42 -2.47 -18.92
N VAL A 53 6.54 -3.23 -18.26
CA VAL A 53 6.70 -3.63 -16.85
C VAL A 53 7.56 -4.89 -16.78
N VAL A 54 8.62 -4.86 -15.97
CA VAL A 54 9.46 -6.02 -15.66
C VAL A 54 8.98 -6.69 -14.37
N SER A 55 8.76 -5.90 -13.32
CA SER A 55 8.19 -6.38 -12.06
C SER A 55 7.45 -5.28 -11.31
N ILE A 56 6.42 -5.68 -10.58
CA ILE A 56 5.68 -4.89 -9.60
C ILE A 56 5.65 -5.73 -8.33
N GLU A 57 6.19 -5.19 -7.25
CA GLU A 57 6.31 -5.87 -5.96
C GLU A 57 5.89 -4.92 -4.85
N THR A 58 5.37 -5.45 -3.75
CA THR A 58 5.07 -4.64 -2.56
C THR A 58 5.89 -5.12 -1.36
N PRO A 59 7.19 -4.79 -1.29
CA PRO A 59 8.10 -5.37 -0.29
C PRO A 59 7.99 -4.71 1.10
N GLY A 60 6.93 -3.95 1.38
CA GLY A 60 6.77 -3.28 2.67
C GLY A 60 6.64 -4.29 3.81
N LYS A 61 7.07 -3.88 5.01
CA LYS A 61 7.20 -4.72 6.20
C LYS A 61 6.56 -4.14 7.46
N MET A 62 5.95 -2.96 7.35
CA MET A 62 5.47 -2.18 8.49
C MET A 62 3.97 -1.89 8.37
N ASP A 63 3.25 -2.56 7.48
CA ASP A 63 1.83 -2.31 7.21
C ASP A 63 0.96 -2.61 8.42
N VAL A 64 1.21 -3.75 9.07
CA VAL A 64 0.45 -4.16 10.26
C VAL A 64 0.77 -3.25 11.45
N GLU A 65 2.03 -2.86 11.61
CA GLU A 65 2.46 -1.88 12.62
C GLU A 65 1.80 -0.50 12.38
N MET A 66 1.71 -0.06 11.12
CA MET A 66 1.01 1.18 10.75
C MET A 66 -0.48 1.13 11.09
N LEU A 67 -1.15 -0.02 10.91
CA LEU A 67 -2.54 -0.21 11.35
C LEU A 67 -2.66 -0.08 12.87
N GLU A 68 -1.72 -0.63 13.63
CA GLU A 68 -1.70 -0.55 15.10
C GLU A 68 -1.48 0.88 15.59
N MET A 69 -0.56 1.62 14.97
CA MET A 69 -0.35 3.06 15.25
C MET A 69 -1.60 3.90 14.95
N GLN A 70 -2.46 3.45 14.04
CA GLN A 70 -3.69 4.14 13.66
C GLN A 70 -4.98 3.47 14.18
N LYS A 71 -4.88 2.62 15.21
CA LYS A 71 -6.01 1.81 15.72
C LYS A 71 -7.29 2.60 16.01
N GLU A 72 -7.16 3.84 16.51
CA GLU A 72 -8.28 4.73 16.85
C GLU A 72 -8.98 5.32 15.60
N ASN A 73 -8.28 5.31 14.45
CA ASN A 73 -8.74 5.89 13.19
C ASN A 73 -9.25 4.83 12.19
N LEU A 74 -9.23 3.55 12.57
CA LEU A 74 -9.65 2.43 11.72
C LEU A 74 -11.17 2.42 11.53
N ASN A 75 -11.60 2.40 10.26
CA ASN A 75 -13.02 2.30 9.89
C ASN A 75 -13.45 0.89 9.47
N ASN A 76 -12.53 -0.07 9.48
CA ASN A 76 -12.75 -1.43 9.02
C ASN A 76 -12.59 -2.45 10.15
N ASP A 77 -13.62 -3.28 10.37
CA ASP A 77 -13.63 -4.30 11.43
C ASP A 77 -12.56 -5.38 11.23
N LEU A 78 -12.22 -5.73 9.99
CA LEU A 78 -11.13 -6.66 9.71
C LEU A 78 -9.78 -6.09 10.16
N ALA A 79 -9.54 -4.79 9.94
CA ALA A 79 -8.31 -4.14 10.40
C ALA A 79 -8.24 -4.08 11.93
N LYS A 80 -9.36 -3.77 12.60
CA LYS A 80 -9.43 -3.79 14.08
C LYS A 80 -9.12 -5.19 14.65
N ARG A 81 -9.63 -6.24 14.00
CA ARG A 81 -9.33 -7.63 14.37
C ARG A 81 -7.85 -7.96 14.19
N ILE A 82 -7.24 -7.54 13.07
CA ILE A 82 -5.81 -7.74 12.80
C ILE A 82 -4.94 -7.08 13.87
N VAL A 83 -5.25 -5.84 14.26
CA VAL A 83 -4.51 -5.13 15.32
C VAL A 83 -4.61 -5.84 16.68
N SER A 84 -5.68 -6.61 16.90
CA SER A 84 -5.92 -7.33 18.15
C SER A 84 -5.31 -8.74 18.19
N LEU A 85 -4.62 -9.16 17.13
CA LEU A 85 -3.92 -10.45 17.07
C LEU A 85 -2.65 -10.45 17.93
N GLU A 86 -2.13 -11.64 18.22
CA GLU A 86 -0.80 -11.81 18.81
C GLU A 86 0.29 -11.45 17.79
N ASP A 87 1.50 -11.12 18.26
CA ASP A 87 2.58 -10.65 17.40
C ASP A 87 2.98 -11.67 16.33
N SER A 88 2.96 -12.98 16.63
CA SER A 88 3.22 -14.04 15.65
C SER A 88 2.20 -14.07 14.51
N ASP A 89 0.93 -13.81 14.82
CA ASP A 89 -0.14 -13.75 13.83
C ASP A 89 -0.06 -12.45 13.01
N LYS A 90 0.34 -11.34 13.64
CA LYS A 90 0.61 -10.06 12.95
C LYS A 90 1.74 -10.20 11.94
N GLU A 91 2.82 -10.92 12.29
CA GLU A 91 3.92 -11.22 11.38
C GLU A 91 3.44 -12.04 10.17
N LEU A 92 2.64 -13.07 10.39
CA LEU A 92 2.04 -13.86 9.31
C LEU A 92 1.16 -12.99 8.39
N VAL A 93 0.34 -12.11 8.97
CA VAL A 93 -0.47 -11.16 8.18
C VAL A 93 0.42 -10.24 7.35
N GLN A 94 1.53 -9.74 7.91
CA GLN A 94 2.47 -8.90 7.18
C GLN A 94 3.09 -9.65 5.98
N GLU A 95 3.49 -10.90 6.15
CA GLU A 95 4.02 -11.74 5.07
C GLU A 95 2.97 -11.97 3.96
N ILE A 96 1.72 -12.20 4.33
CA ILE A 96 0.61 -12.32 3.38
C ILE A 96 0.46 -11.01 2.60
N LEU A 97 0.41 -9.85 3.27
CA LEU A 97 0.27 -8.55 2.60
C LEU A 97 1.39 -8.29 1.59
N SER A 98 2.64 -8.59 1.96
CA SER A 98 3.79 -8.39 1.07
C SER A 98 3.77 -9.34 -0.12
N SER A 99 3.35 -10.60 0.08
CA SER A 99 3.30 -11.62 -0.99
C SER A 99 2.12 -11.46 -1.95
N THR A 100 1.00 -10.88 -1.50
CA THR A 100 -0.20 -10.69 -2.33
C THR A 100 -0.28 -9.32 -3.03
N GLY A 101 0.75 -8.48 -2.93
CA GLY A 101 0.71 -7.14 -3.54
C GLY A 101 -0.14 -6.12 -2.78
N ALA A 102 -0.43 -6.38 -1.50
CA ALA A 102 -1.34 -5.60 -0.66
C ALA A 102 -0.61 -4.77 0.42
N SER A 103 0.71 -4.66 0.33
CA SER A 103 1.49 -3.76 1.15
C SER A 103 1.51 -2.34 0.57
N SER A 104 1.62 -1.34 1.46
CA SER A 104 1.64 0.11 1.23
C SER A 104 2.81 0.61 0.41
N HIS A 105 3.94 -0.08 0.44
CA HIS A 105 5.11 0.30 -0.35
C HIS A 105 5.17 -0.52 -1.64
N MET A 106 5.02 0.14 -2.80
CA MET A 106 5.14 -0.51 -4.10
C MET A 106 6.47 -0.15 -4.78
N ARG A 107 7.14 -1.17 -5.30
CA ARG A 107 8.36 -1.06 -6.12
C ARG A 107 8.05 -1.51 -7.54
N CYS A 108 8.42 -0.67 -8.50
CA CYS A 108 8.21 -0.93 -9.91
C CYS A 108 9.55 -0.92 -10.65
N VAL A 109 9.79 -1.97 -11.43
CA VAL A 109 10.91 -2.07 -12.37
C VAL A 109 10.35 -2.03 -13.77
N LEU A 110 10.72 -1.00 -14.53
CA LEU A 110 10.29 -0.77 -15.90
C LEU A 110 11.45 -0.86 -16.88
N LYS A 111 11.20 -1.36 -18.09
CA LYS A 111 12.14 -1.41 -19.21
C LYS A 111 11.62 -0.54 -20.35
N LYS A 112 12.49 0.25 -20.97
CA LYS A 112 12.12 1.01 -22.17
C LYS A 112 11.76 0.04 -23.30
N LEU A 113 10.63 0.28 -23.96
CA LEU A 113 10.23 -0.48 -25.15
C LEU A 113 11.20 -0.22 -26.32
#